data_AF-A0A7C9S016-F1
#
_entry.id   AF-A0A7C9S016-F1
#
_cell.length_a   1.000
_cell.length_b   1.000
_cell.length_c   1.000
_cell.angle_alpha   90.00
_cell.angle_beta   90.00
_cell.angle_gamma   90.00
#
_symmetry.space_group_name_H-M   'P 1'
#
loop_
_entity.id
_entity.type
_entity.pdbx_description
1 polymer ?
#
loop_
_entity_poly.entity_id
_entity_poly.type
_entity_poly.pdbx_seq_one_letter_code
_entity_poly.pdbx_strand_id
1 'polypeptide(L)' 'MGTTTLELNEEELILLRHALRHYLSDFGHEEADILRKARALLAKLPVPVK' A
#
# COMPACT_ATOMS: atom_id res chain seq x y z
N MET A 1 -14.00 13.86 -7.31
CA MET A 1 -12.57 13.49 -7.32
C MET A 1 -12.37 12.48 -8.44
N GLY A 2 -11.38 12.69 -9.31
CA GLY A 2 -11.11 11.78 -10.43
C GLY A 2 -10.50 10.46 -9.96
N THR A 3 -10.70 9.40 -10.73
CA THR A 3 -10.02 8.12 -10.53
C THR A 3 -8.72 8.14 -11.33
N THR A 4 -7.59 7.92 -10.67
CA THR A 4 -6.28 7.75 -11.33
C THR A 4 -5.93 6.28 -11.38
N THR A 5 -5.68 5.75 -12.58
CA THR A 5 -5.19 4.39 -12.78
C THR A 5 -3.67 4.39 -12.77
N LEU A 6 -3.08 3.47 -12.01
CA LEU A 6 -1.64 3.23 -11.99
C LEU A 6 -1.39 1.84 -12.56
N GLU A 7 -0.63 1.76 -13.65
CA GLU A 7 -0.17 0.50 -14.22
C GLU A 7 1.14 0.10 -13.54
N LEU A 8 1.21 -1.12 -13.04
CA LEU A 8 2.38 -1.70 -12.39
C LEU A 8 2.64 -3.07 -12.99
N ASN A 9 3.89 -3.35 -13.30
CA ASN A 9 4.31 -4.72 -13.56
C ASN A 9 4.40 -5.52 -12.23
N GLU A 10 4.65 -6.82 -12.33
CA GLU A 10 4.67 -7.71 -11.16
C GLU A 10 5.76 -7.33 -10.15
N GLU A 11 6.96 -6.99 -10.63
CA GLU A 11 8.09 -6.59 -9.80
C GLU A 11 7.81 -5.26 -9.09
N GLU A 12 7.24 -4.28 -9.80
CA GLU A 12 6.84 -2.98 -9.26
C GLU A 12 5.73 -3.12 -8.21
N LEU A 13 4.75 -4.00 -8.45
CA LEU A 13 3.68 -4.29 -7.50
C LEU A 13 4.22 -4.92 -6.22
N ILE A 14 5.14 -5.89 -6.35
CA ILE A 14 5.82 -6.53 -5.22
C ILE A 14 6.57 -5.45 -4.43
N LEU A 15 7.40 -4.65 -5.11
CA LEU A 15 8.20 -3.59 -4.49
C LEU A 15 7.32 -2.58 -3.74
N LEU A 16 6.25 -2.08 -4.38
CA LEU A 16 5.32 -1.12 -3.77
C LEU A 16 4.64 -1.70 -2.52
N ARG A 17 4.22 -2.97 -2.59
CA ARG A 17 3.58 -3.65 -1.46
C ARG A 17 4.54 -3.84 -0.29
N HIS A 18 5.81 -4.16 -0.57
CA HIS A 18 6.85 -4.27 0.47
C HIS A 18 7.15 -2.92 1.11
N ALA A 19 7.38 -1.88 0.31
CA ALA A 19 7.66 -0.53 0.79
C ALA A 19 6.53 0.01 1.68
N LEU A 20 5.27 -0.14 1.26
CA LEU A 20 4.12 0.28 2.05
C LEU A 20 3.96 -0.53 3.33
N ARG A 21 4.19 -1.85 3.30
CA ARG A 21 4.12 -2.67 4.52
C ARG A 21 5.20 -2.29 5.53
N HIS A 22 6.41 -2.03 5.07
CA HIS A 22 7.52 -1.59 5.91
C HIS A 22 7.28 -0.19 6.46
N TYR A 23 6.84 0.74 5.62
CA TYR A 23 6.45 2.08 6.07
C TYR A 23 5.41 1.98 7.19
N LEU A 24 4.36 1.16 7.01
CA LEU A 24 3.29 0.98 8.00
C LEU A 24 3.67 0.18 9.26
N SER A 25 4.80 -0.53 9.29
CA SER A 25 5.25 -1.21 10.51
C SER A 25 5.88 -0.26 11.51
N ASP A 26 6.36 0.89 11.06
CA ASP A 26 7.16 1.81 11.86
C ASP A 26 6.32 2.95 12.49
N PHE A 27 5.02 3.00 12.19
CA PHE A 27 4.09 4.00 12.72
C PHE A 27 3.64 3.73 14.16
N GLY A 28 3.70 4.77 15.00
CA GLY A 28 3.15 4.78 16.36
C GLY A 28 1.67 5.17 16.44
N HIS A 29 1.15 5.37 17.66
CA HIS A 29 -0.26 5.69 17.90
C HIS A 29 -0.71 7.06 17.37
N GLU A 30 0.18 8.05 17.28
CA GLU A 30 -0.15 9.42 16.85
C GLU A 30 -0.65 9.49 15.40
N GLU A 31 -0.32 8.50 14.60
CA GLU A 31 -0.61 8.45 13.16
C GLU A 31 -1.56 7.28 12.81
N ALA A 32 -2.29 6.76 13.81
CA ALA A 32 -3.19 5.62 13.67
C ALA A 32 -4.23 5.79 12.55
N ASP A 33 -4.69 7.01 12.30
CA ASP A 33 -5.62 7.30 11.21
C ASP A 33 -4.96 7.22 9.82
N ILE A 34 -3.70 7.65 9.70
CA ILE A 34 -2.91 7.52 8.46
C ILE A 34 -2.63 6.03 8.21
N LEU A 35 -2.21 5.31 9.25
CA LEU A 35 -1.99 3.87 9.22
C LEU A 35 -3.24 3.11 8.75
N ARG A 36 -4.42 3.45 9.29
CA ARG A 36 -5.70 2.85 8.89
C ARG A 36 -6.03 3.11 7.43
N LYS A 37 -5.88 4.36 6.96
CA LYS A 37 -6.14 4.74 5.55
C LYS A 37 -5.18 4.04 4.59
N ALA A 38 -3.89 3.98 4.91
CA ALA A 38 -2.89 3.32 4.08
C ALA A 38 -3.06 1.80 4.06
N ARG A 39 -3.43 1.15 5.18
CA ARG A 39 -3.81 -0.28 5.20
C ARG A 39 -5.01 -0.57 4.29
N ALA A 40 -6.01 0.31 4.27
CA ALA A 40 -7.16 0.17 3.38
C ALA A 40 -6.78 0.33 1.89
N LEU A 41 -5.81 1.19 1.57
CA LEU A 41 -5.27 1.31 0.20
C LEU A 41 -4.46 0.07 -0.20
N LEU A 42 -3.61 -0.43 0.69
CA LEU A 42 -2.87 -1.69 0.47
C LEU A 42 -3.78 -2.87 0.17
N ALA A 43 -4.94 -2.95 0.84
CA ALA A 43 -5.92 -4.02 0.61
C ALA A 43 -6.58 -3.96 -0.77
N LYS A 44 -6.51 -2.82 -1.47
CA LYS A 44 -7.01 -2.67 -2.85
C LYS A 44 -5.99 -3.11 -3.90
N LEU A 45 -4.72 -3.27 -3.53
CA LEU A 45 -3.71 -3.74 -4.46
C LEU A 45 -3.96 -5.21 -4.79
N PRO A 46 -3.82 -5.62 -6.06
CA PRO A 46 -3.90 -7.03 -6.41
C PRO A 46 -2.82 -7.82 -5.65
N VAL A 47 -3.15 -9.06 -5.29
CA VAL A 47 -2.16 -9.98 -4.73
C VAL A 47 -1.24 -10.39 -5.90
N PRO A 48 0.08 -10.14 -5.82
CA PRO A 48 1.01 -10.63 -6.85
C PRO A 48 0.85 -12.13 -6.98
N VAL A 49 0.84 -12.62 -8.22
CA VAL A 49 0.91 -14.05 -8.48
C VAL A 49 2.33 -14.49 -8.12
N LYS A 50 2.50 -15.74 -7.69
CA LYS A 50 3.76 -16.23 -7.14
C LYS A 50 4.56 -16.95 -8.22
#